data_AF-A0A328D7J7-F1
#
_entry.id   AF-A0A328D7J7-F1
#
_cell.length_a   1.000
_cell.length_b   1.000
_cell.length_c   1.000
_cell.angle_alpha   90.00
_cell.angle_beta   90.00
_cell.angle_gamma   90.00
#
_symmetry.space_group_name_H-M   'P 1'
#
loop_
_entity.id
_entity.type
_entity.pdbx_description
1 polymer ?
#
loop_
_entity_poly.entity_id
_entity_poly.type
_entity_poly.pdbx_seq_one_letter_code
_entity_poly.pdbx_strand_id
1 'polypeptide(L)'
;MAAVTSLSFPAIGQSPERKGFNVSSSPFACPFSSTSDVFRFRTSSAFDSLHFRTSRAPVRCMSAEVLTASEVPTVAETKRNFLMSYRRPIPSVYGSVLQELIVQQHLMRYKKSYQYDPIFSLGFVTVYDRLMEGYPTEEDKEAIFRAYIKALNEDPDQYRIDAQKLEAWASIQNANSLVEFSSREGEVENILKDISKRAATKGSFSYSRFFAIGLFRLLELANATEPTILEKLCAALNVNKQSVDRDLDVYRNLLSKLVQAKELMKEYVTREKKKREERESQKPNEAVKKCLGIYPIAGW
;
A
#
# COMPACT_ATOMS: atom_id res chain seq x y z
N MET A 1 -24.42 14.47 10.83
CA MET A 1 -25.12 13.34 10.20
C MET A 1 -24.62 13.22 8.77
N ALA A 2 -23.55 12.45 8.53
CA ALA A 2 -23.05 12.16 7.19
C ALA A 2 -23.23 10.67 6.95
N ALA A 3 -23.99 10.34 5.90
CA ALA A 3 -24.44 9.00 5.59
C ALA A 3 -23.30 8.16 5.01
N VAL A 4 -23.16 6.94 5.53
CA VAL A 4 -22.25 5.91 5.05
C VAL A 4 -22.88 5.27 3.82
N THR A 5 -22.33 5.53 2.64
CA THR A 5 -22.76 4.87 1.40
C THR A 5 -22.22 3.43 1.38
N SER A 6 -23.13 2.47 1.43
CA SER A 6 -22.89 1.04 1.26
C SER A 6 -22.35 0.73 -0.13
N LEU A 7 -21.23 0.03 -0.21
CA LEU A 7 -20.60 -0.42 -1.45
C LEU A 7 -21.30 -1.70 -1.96
N SER A 8 -21.81 -1.66 -3.20
CA SER A 8 -22.26 -2.83 -3.94
C SER A 8 -21.42 -2.98 -5.21
N PHE A 9 -20.99 -4.21 -5.50
CA PHE A 9 -20.26 -4.56 -6.72
C PHE A 9 -21.08 -5.56 -7.55
N PRO A 10 -21.22 -5.37 -8.87
CA PRO A 10 -21.83 -6.36 -9.73
C PRO A 10 -20.85 -7.51 -10.00
N ALA A 11 -21.33 -8.75 -9.86
CA ALA A 11 -20.62 -9.93 -10.31
C ALA A 11 -20.82 -10.08 -11.82
N ILE A 12 -19.73 -10.12 -12.60
CA ILE A 12 -19.80 -10.46 -14.02
C ILE A 12 -19.08 -11.79 -14.28
N GLY A 13 -19.81 -12.66 -14.97
CA GLY A 13 -19.54 -14.08 -15.13
C GLY A 13 -18.42 -14.41 -16.10
N GLN A 14 -17.90 -15.62 -15.92
CA GLN A 14 -16.90 -16.28 -16.74
C GLN A 14 -17.43 -16.59 -18.14
N SER A 15 -16.57 -16.46 -19.15
CA SER A 15 -16.73 -17.14 -20.45
C SER A 15 -15.36 -17.69 -20.90
N PRO A 16 -15.28 -18.93 -21.43
CA PRO A 16 -14.02 -19.55 -21.82
C PRO A 16 -13.79 -19.45 -23.34
N GLU A 17 -12.54 -19.23 -23.75
CA GLU A 17 -12.12 -19.55 -25.12
C GLU A 17 -10.61 -19.81 -25.18
N ARG A 18 -10.18 -21.01 -25.60
CA ARG A 18 -9.51 -21.24 -26.89
C ARG A 18 -8.80 -22.58 -27.01
N LYS A 19 -8.89 -23.07 -28.25
CA LYS A 19 -8.30 -24.28 -28.84
C LYS A 19 -7.19 -23.83 -29.80
N GLY A 20 -6.10 -24.61 -29.87
CA GLY A 20 -5.26 -24.74 -31.07
C GLY A 20 -3.97 -23.92 -31.14
N PHE A 21 -2.87 -24.53 -30.68
CA PHE A 21 -1.51 -24.21 -31.12
C PHE A 21 -1.29 -24.69 -32.57
N ASN A 22 -0.46 -23.98 -33.34
CA ASN A 22 0.43 -24.61 -34.31
C ASN A 22 1.69 -23.78 -34.58
N VAL A 23 2.74 -24.52 -34.88
CA VAL A 23 4.18 -24.21 -34.91
C VAL A 23 4.61 -23.81 -36.33
N SER A 24 5.61 -22.95 -36.47
CA SER A 24 6.64 -23.08 -37.52
C SER A 24 7.87 -22.22 -37.21
N SER A 25 9.01 -22.67 -37.70
CA SER A 25 10.37 -22.44 -37.19
C SER A 25 11.34 -22.01 -38.31
N SER A 26 12.15 -20.97 -38.03
CA SER A 26 13.57 -20.75 -38.44
C SER A 26 13.91 -20.47 -39.93
N PRO A 27 15.17 -20.12 -40.31
CA PRO A 27 16.17 -19.16 -39.77
C PRO A 27 16.80 -18.30 -40.91
N PHE A 28 18.08 -17.89 -40.81
CA PHE A 28 19.00 -17.18 -41.75
C PHE A 28 19.11 -15.66 -41.51
N ALA A 29 20.24 -14.96 -41.59
CA ALA A 29 21.68 -15.22 -41.51
C ALA A 29 22.38 -13.83 -41.47
N CYS A 30 23.48 -13.66 -40.74
CA CYS A 30 24.36 -12.48 -40.85
C CYS A 30 25.29 -12.60 -42.08
N PRO A 31 25.87 -11.49 -42.57
CA PRO A 31 27.33 -11.35 -42.42
C PRO A 31 27.88 -9.93 -42.18
N PHE A 32 29.20 -9.95 -41.99
CA PHE A 32 30.24 -9.02 -41.53
C PHE A 32 30.55 -7.72 -42.34
N SER A 33 31.45 -6.92 -41.70
CA SER A 33 32.43 -5.91 -42.19
C SER A 33 32.05 -4.41 -41.99
N SER A 34 32.78 -3.63 -41.16
CA SER A 34 34.07 -2.89 -41.37
C SER A 34 33.86 -1.67 -42.31
N THR A 35 34.18 -0.40 -42.03
CA THR A 35 35.40 0.26 -41.51
C THR A 35 35.12 1.76 -41.21
N SER A 36 36.02 2.39 -40.42
CA SER A 36 36.42 3.82 -40.36
C SER A 36 35.34 4.86 -39.95
N ASP A 37 35.61 6.00 -39.30
CA ASP A 37 36.79 6.85 -39.21
C ASP A 37 36.89 7.65 -37.90
N VAL A 38 38.13 8.08 -37.65
CA VAL A 38 38.63 9.00 -36.64
C VAL A 38 38.08 10.41 -36.85
N PHE A 39 37.70 11.14 -35.78
CA PHE A 39 38.07 12.56 -35.58
C PHE A 39 37.85 12.99 -34.11
N ARG A 40 38.96 13.39 -33.45
CA ARG A 40 38.96 14.20 -32.23
C ARG A 40 38.79 15.67 -32.62
N PHE A 41 37.98 16.41 -31.89
CA PHE A 41 38.30 17.81 -31.56
C PHE A 41 37.77 18.16 -30.15
N ARG A 42 38.69 18.61 -29.30
CA ARG A 42 38.43 19.42 -28.10
C ARG A 42 38.23 20.86 -28.57
N THR A 43 37.24 21.56 -28.04
CA THR A 43 37.37 22.99 -27.71
C THR A 43 36.49 23.32 -26.51
N SER A 44 37.12 23.99 -25.55
CA SER A 44 36.52 24.73 -24.45
C SER A 44 35.92 26.04 -24.95
N SER A 45 34.76 26.44 -24.44
CA SER A 45 34.39 27.85 -24.34
C SER A 45 33.74 28.12 -22.98
N ALA A 46 34.38 29.04 -22.26
CA ALA A 46 33.82 29.73 -21.12
C ALA A 46 32.93 30.86 -21.63
N PHE A 47 31.78 31.06 -20.98
CA PHE A 47 31.08 32.33 -21.00
C PHE A 47 30.63 32.64 -19.58
N ASP A 48 31.21 33.72 -19.03
CA ASP A 48 30.72 34.43 -17.87
C ASP A 48 29.41 35.15 -18.23
N SER A 49 28.39 35.04 -17.38
CA SER A 49 27.47 36.16 -17.16
C SER A 49 26.88 36.14 -15.74
N LEU A 50 27.23 37.19 -15.01
CA LEU A 50 26.47 38.02 -14.06
C LEU A 50 25.31 37.40 -13.25
N HIS A 51 25.41 37.67 -11.95
CA HIS A 51 24.45 37.46 -10.87
C HIS A 51 23.00 37.83 -11.19
N PHE A 52 22.08 36.90 -10.89
CA PHE A 52 20.82 37.23 -10.25
C PHE A 52 20.55 36.25 -9.09
N ARG A 53 20.47 36.82 -7.89
CA ARG A 53 20.31 36.12 -6.62
C ARG A 53 18.82 35.87 -6.41
N THR A 54 18.36 34.62 -6.52
CA THR A 54 17.08 34.20 -5.93
C THR A 54 17.30 32.96 -5.09
N SER A 55 16.94 33.07 -3.82
CA SER A 55 17.02 32.00 -2.83
C SER A 55 16.03 30.91 -3.21
N ARG A 56 16.52 29.76 -3.66
CA ARG A 56 15.75 28.51 -3.73
C ARG A 56 16.41 27.51 -2.81
N ALA A 57 15.69 27.14 -1.76
CA ALA A 57 16.05 26.01 -0.91
C ALA A 57 16.19 24.76 -1.80
N PRO A 58 17.26 23.97 -1.66
CA PRO A 58 17.38 22.74 -2.43
C PRO A 58 16.36 21.72 -1.91
N VAL A 59 15.47 21.28 -2.80
CA VAL A 59 14.74 20.02 -2.63
C VAL A 59 15.80 18.93 -2.51
N ARG A 60 15.90 18.35 -1.32
CA ARG A 60 16.78 17.22 -1.04
C ARG A 60 16.23 16.00 -1.77
N CYS A 61 16.63 15.80 -3.03
CA CYS A 61 16.54 14.50 -3.65
C CYS A 61 17.34 13.54 -2.78
N MET A 62 16.66 12.69 -2.01
CA MET A 62 17.32 11.62 -1.27
C MET A 62 17.99 10.72 -2.29
N SER A 63 19.30 10.88 -2.42
CA SER A 63 20.15 9.99 -3.19
C SER A 63 19.91 8.59 -2.65
N ALA A 64 19.65 7.62 -3.53
CA ALA A 64 19.66 6.22 -3.16
C ALA A 64 21.09 5.88 -2.72
N GLU A 65 21.34 5.94 -1.41
CA GLU A 65 22.58 5.52 -0.80
C GLU A 65 22.77 4.03 -1.11
N VAL A 66 23.87 3.70 -1.77
CA VAL A 66 24.24 2.31 -2.07
C VAL A 66 24.66 1.67 -0.75
N LEU A 67 23.70 1.06 -0.06
CA LEU A 67 23.94 0.34 1.18
C LEU A 67 24.90 -0.82 0.90
N THR A 68 26.02 -0.85 1.60
CA THR A 68 26.92 -2.00 1.61
C THR A 68 26.22 -3.21 2.25
N ALA A 69 26.67 -4.43 1.96
CA ALA A 69 26.00 -5.64 2.45
C ALA A 69 25.89 -5.74 3.99
N SER A 70 26.64 -4.94 4.75
CA SER A 70 26.55 -4.83 6.21
C SER A 70 25.57 -3.75 6.71
N GLU A 71 24.94 -2.96 5.83
CA GLU A 71 24.05 -1.85 6.19
C GLU A 71 22.57 -2.10 5.91
N VAL A 72 22.24 -3.21 5.22
CA VAL A 72 20.84 -3.59 5.00
C VAL A 72 20.30 -4.23 6.28
N PRO A 73 19.31 -3.62 6.96
CA PRO A 73 18.78 -4.19 8.18
C PRO A 73 18.09 -5.53 7.92
N THR A 74 18.05 -6.39 8.92
CA THR A 74 17.28 -7.64 8.84
C THR A 74 15.80 -7.42 9.12
N VAL A 75 14.94 -8.35 8.70
CA VAL A 75 13.51 -8.33 9.04
C VAL A 75 13.32 -8.27 10.57
N ALA A 76 14.15 -8.99 11.33
CA ALA A 76 14.10 -8.99 12.79
C ALA A 76 14.44 -7.60 13.37
N GLU A 77 15.41 -6.91 12.81
CA GLU A 77 15.76 -5.54 13.20
C GLU A 77 14.65 -4.54 12.89
N THR A 78 14.04 -4.60 11.70
CA THR A 78 12.89 -3.75 11.37
C THR A 78 11.73 -3.99 12.34
N LYS A 79 11.39 -5.24 12.64
CA LYS A 79 10.34 -5.56 13.63
C LYS A 79 10.70 -5.04 15.02
N ARG A 80 11.94 -5.20 15.44
CA ARG A 80 12.44 -4.68 16.72
C ARG A 80 12.35 -3.16 16.75
N ASN A 81 12.74 -2.47 15.68
CA ASN A 81 12.67 -1.01 15.58
C ASN A 81 11.23 -0.50 15.67
N PHE A 82 10.27 -1.20 15.05
CA PHE A 82 8.85 -0.90 15.18
C PHE A 82 8.38 -1.01 16.64
N LEU A 83 8.66 -2.14 17.31
CA LEU A 83 8.25 -2.37 18.70
C LEU A 83 8.95 -1.43 19.70
N MET A 84 10.17 -0.98 19.39
CA MET A 84 10.88 0.01 20.18
C MET A 84 10.28 1.41 20.02
N SER A 85 9.80 1.73 18.80
CA SER A 85 9.19 3.02 18.45
C SER A 85 7.76 3.14 18.98
N TYR A 86 6.98 2.05 18.99
CA TYR A 86 5.63 1.99 19.54
C TYR A 86 5.54 0.94 20.65
N ARG A 87 5.62 1.40 21.91
CA ARG A 87 5.68 0.52 23.09
C ARG A 87 4.32 0.19 23.72
N ARG A 88 3.24 0.79 23.24
CA ARG A 88 1.89 0.53 23.76
C ARG A 88 1.37 -0.81 23.22
N PRO A 89 0.52 -1.54 23.98
CA PRO A 89 -0.02 -2.81 23.52
C PRO A 89 -0.96 -2.61 22.33
N ILE A 90 -0.71 -3.33 21.24
CA ILE A 90 -1.58 -3.39 20.07
C ILE A 90 -2.50 -4.61 20.21
N PRO A 91 -3.84 -4.47 20.08
CA PRO A 91 -4.74 -5.61 20.09
C PRO A 91 -4.35 -6.66 19.02
N SER A 92 -4.41 -7.94 19.37
CA SER A 92 -3.84 -9.04 18.57
C SER A 92 -4.40 -9.14 17.14
N VAL A 93 -5.67 -8.74 16.94
CA VAL A 93 -6.31 -8.70 15.61
C VAL A 93 -5.62 -7.73 14.65
N TYR A 94 -5.06 -6.64 15.16
CA TYR A 94 -4.25 -5.72 14.34
C TYR A 94 -2.77 -6.10 14.36
N GLY A 95 -2.26 -6.50 15.53
CA GLY A 95 -0.82 -6.76 15.74
C GLY A 95 -0.25 -7.85 14.83
N SER A 96 -0.97 -8.95 14.64
CA SER A 96 -0.55 -10.05 13.76
C SER A 96 -0.39 -9.58 12.32
N VAL A 97 -1.42 -8.92 11.77
CA VAL A 97 -1.45 -8.44 10.39
C VAL A 97 -0.42 -7.33 10.15
N LEU A 98 -0.25 -6.40 11.11
CA LEU A 98 0.78 -5.36 11.03
C LEU A 98 2.19 -5.97 10.96
N GLN A 99 2.47 -6.97 11.78
CA GLN A 99 3.78 -7.64 11.77
C GLN A 99 4.05 -8.40 10.47
N GLU A 100 3.03 -9.01 9.86
CA GLU A 100 3.14 -9.60 8.53
C GLU A 100 3.36 -8.54 7.44
N LEU A 101 2.63 -7.42 7.52
CA LEU A 101 2.77 -6.30 6.60
C LEU A 101 4.18 -5.71 6.63
N ILE A 102 4.76 -5.55 7.83
CA ILE A 102 6.16 -5.11 8.01
C ILE A 102 7.12 -6.05 7.28
N VAL A 103 6.94 -7.37 7.39
CA VAL A 103 7.82 -8.34 6.70
C VAL A 103 7.71 -8.16 5.19
N GLN A 104 6.49 -8.10 4.66
CA GLN A 104 6.26 -7.97 3.22
C GLN A 104 6.85 -6.67 2.67
N GLN A 105 6.66 -5.56 3.36
CA GLN A 105 7.21 -4.29 2.94
C GLN A 105 8.73 -4.21 3.11
N HIS A 106 9.29 -4.79 4.17
CA HIS A 106 10.74 -4.90 4.34
C HIS A 106 11.38 -5.62 3.14
N LEU A 107 10.86 -6.79 2.78
CA LEU A 107 11.36 -7.58 1.64
C LEU A 107 11.23 -6.85 0.30
N MET A 108 10.34 -5.85 0.21
CA MET A 108 10.14 -5.01 -0.96
C MET A 108 11.08 -3.79 -0.94
N ARG A 109 11.17 -3.09 0.20
CA ARG A 109 11.96 -1.88 0.45
C ARG A 109 13.46 -2.07 0.22
N TYR A 110 13.97 -3.25 0.58
CA TYR A 110 15.39 -3.58 0.47
C TYR A 110 15.74 -4.40 -0.78
N LYS A 111 14.82 -4.50 -1.76
CA LYS A 111 15.17 -5.02 -3.09
C LYS A 111 16.12 -4.05 -3.78
N LYS A 112 17.08 -4.58 -4.54
CA LYS A 112 18.01 -3.76 -5.34
C LYS A 112 17.30 -2.85 -6.35
N SER A 113 16.14 -3.29 -6.86
CA SER A 113 15.32 -2.54 -7.82
C SER A 113 14.30 -1.61 -7.15
N TYR A 114 14.30 -1.52 -5.81
CA TYR A 114 13.33 -0.68 -5.11
C TYR A 114 13.59 0.79 -5.41
N GLN A 115 12.51 1.48 -5.73
CA GLN A 115 12.46 2.93 -5.81
C GLN A 115 11.10 3.35 -5.24
N TYR A 116 11.11 4.40 -4.43
CA TYR A 116 9.88 4.95 -3.87
C TYR A 116 9.00 5.53 -4.99
N ASP A 117 7.71 5.18 -4.98
CA ASP A 117 6.71 5.63 -5.94
C ASP A 117 5.51 6.23 -5.19
N PRO A 118 5.01 7.43 -5.55
CA PRO A 118 3.78 7.97 -4.94
C PRO A 118 2.53 7.08 -5.11
N ILE A 119 2.46 6.31 -6.20
CA ILE A 119 1.38 5.33 -6.40
C ILE A 119 1.47 4.19 -5.38
N PHE A 120 2.69 3.77 -5.04
CA PHE A 120 2.93 2.79 -4.00
C PHE A 120 2.46 3.33 -2.64
N SER A 121 2.82 4.57 -2.29
CA SER A 121 2.45 5.14 -0.99
C SER A 121 0.94 5.30 -0.86
N LEU A 122 0.25 5.74 -1.92
CA LEU A 122 -1.22 5.76 -1.97
C LEU A 122 -1.81 4.37 -1.66
N GLY A 123 -1.30 3.33 -2.32
CA GLY A 123 -1.78 1.98 -2.10
C GLY A 123 -1.49 1.46 -0.69
N PHE A 124 -0.30 1.73 -0.14
CA PHE A 124 0.04 1.36 1.23
C PHE A 124 -0.85 2.08 2.25
N VAL A 125 -1.00 3.40 2.14
CA VAL A 125 -1.86 4.21 3.01
C VAL A 125 -3.30 3.68 2.97
N THR A 126 -3.81 3.37 1.77
CA THR A 126 -5.15 2.77 1.60
C THR A 126 -5.29 1.45 2.37
N VAL A 127 -4.31 0.54 2.23
CA VAL A 127 -4.32 -0.74 2.95
C VAL A 127 -4.27 -0.52 4.46
N TYR A 128 -3.38 0.37 4.91
CA TYR A 128 -3.19 0.66 6.32
C TYR A 128 -4.46 1.22 6.96
N ASP A 129 -5.09 2.21 6.35
CA ASP A 129 -6.28 2.86 6.91
C ASP A 129 -7.47 1.87 6.97
N ARG A 130 -7.62 1.00 5.97
CA ARG A 130 -8.62 -0.09 5.97
C ARG A 130 -8.32 -1.16 7.01
N LEU A 131 -7.06 -1.55 7.14
CA LEU A 131 -6.63 -2.50 8.17
C LEU A 131 -6.93 -1.95 9.56
N MET A 132 -6.61 -0.69 9.80
CA MET A 132 -6.77 -0.03 11.09
C MET A 132 -8.19 0.47 11.35
N GLU A 133 -9.13 0.30 10.42
CA GLU A 133 -10.53 0.66 10.63
C GLU A 133 -11.10 0.02 11.92
N GLY A 134 -11.78 0.83 12.74
CA GLY A 134 -12.32 0.41 14.04
C GLY A 134 -11.30 0.31 15.18
N TYR A 135 -10.03 0.70 14.99
CA TYR A 135 -9.06 0.80 16.09
C TYR A 135 -9.55 1.81 17.14
N PRO A 136 -9.35 1.57 18.46
CA PRO A 136 -10.00 2.36 19.51
C PRO A 136 -9.71 3.87 19.55
N THR A 137 -8.53 4.29 19.08
CA THR A 137 -8.00 5.64 19.27
C THR A 137 -7.27 6.09 18.01
N GLU A 138 -7.68 7.21 17.41
CA GLU A 138 -7.09 7.72 16.16
C GLU A 138 -5.65 8.17 16.36
N GLU A 139 -5.31 8.71 17.53
CA GLU A 139 -3.95 9.11 17.89
C GLU A 139 -3.00 7.91 17.88
N ASP A 140 -3.47 6.75 18.37
CA ASP A 140 -2.68 5.52 18.35
C ASP A 140 -2.55 4.96 16.94
N LYS A 141 -3.58 5.05 16.10
CA LYS A 141 -3.49 4.64 14.68
C LYS A 141 -2.41 5.42 13.95
N GLU A 142 -2.36 6.74 14.16
CA GLU A 142 -1.34 7.57 13.50
C GLU A 142 0.04 7.37 14.13
N ALA A 143 0.13 7.17 15.45
CA ALA A 143 1.40 6.83 16.10
C ALA A 143 1.97 5.49 15.61
N ILE A 144 1.11 4.48 15.41
CA ILE A 144 1.49 3.18 14.83
C ILE A 144 1.95 3.35 13.38
N PHE A 145 1.25 4.16 12.57
CA PHE A 145 1.62 4.43 11.18
C PHE A 145 3.03 5.04 11.10
N ARG A 146 3.28 6.07 11.90
CA ARG A 146 4.57 6.74 11.99
C ARG A 146 5.67 5.79 12.45
N ALA A 147 5.42 4.99 13.49
CA ALA A 147 6.38 4.00 13.98
C ALA A 147 6.69 2.92 12.93
N TYR A 148 5.67 2.49 12.18
CA TYR A 148 5.76 1.49 11.13
C TYR A 148 6.69 1.98 10.00
N ILE A 149 6.42 3.17 9.46
CA ILE A 149 7.18 3.69 8.31
C ILE A 149 8.62 4.05 8.72
N LYS A 150 8.80 4.64 9.91
CA LYS A 150 10.14 4.92 10.45
C LYS A 150 10.96 3.65 10.69
N ALA A 151 10.34 2.54 11.07
CA ALA A 151 11.05 1.27 11.25
C ALA A 151 11.64 0.73 9.94
N LEU A 152 11.09 1.13 8.79
CA LEU A 152 11.57 0.82 7.45
C LEU A 152 12.59 1.85 6.91
N ASN A 153 13.00 2.81 7.73
CA ASN A 153 13.87 3.94 7.35
C ASN A 153 13.26 4.77 6.20
N GLU A 154 11.96 5.05 6.29
CA GLU A 154 11.23 5.92 5.37
C GLU A 154 10.52 7.05 6.11
N ASP A 155 10.00 8.03 5.35
CA ASP A 155 9.34 9.20 5.90
C ASP A 155 7.79 9.04 5.91
N PRO A 156 7.14 8.93 7.08
CA PRO A 156 5.68 8.82 7.16
C PRO A 156 4.96 10.06 6.64
N ASP A 157 5.53 11.25 6.79
CA ASP A 157 4.86 12.48 6.37
C ASP A 157 4.83 12.54 4.83
N GLN A 158 5.91 12.14 4.16
CA GLN A 158 5.96 11.97 2.70
C GLN A 158 4.85 11.03 2.19
N TYR A 159 4.66 9.88 2.84
CA TYR A 159 3.62 8.91 2.45
C TYR A 159 2.22 9.53 2.50
N ARG A 160 1.89 10.25 3.58
CA ARG A 160 0.57 10.89 3.74
C ARG A 160 0.37 12.03 2.74
N ILE A 161 1.38 12.88 2.53
CA ILE A 161 1.31 14.01 1.60
C ILE A 161 1.13 13.52 0.17
N ASP A 162 1.95 12.55 -0.27
CA ASP A 162 1.86 12.01 -1.63
C ASP A 162 0.53 11.29 -1.86
N ALA A 163 0.07 10.49 -0.90
CA ALA A 163 -1.23 9.84 -0.98
C ALA A 163 -2.36 10.88 -1.14
N GLN A 164 -2.42 11.89 -0.26
CA GLN A 164 -3.42 12.95 -0.34
C GLN A 164 -3.38 13.72 -1.66
N LYS A 165 -2.19 14.01 -2.18
CA LYS A 165 -2.02 14.68 -3.48
C LYS A 165 -2.62 13.85 -4.61
N LEU A 166 -2.33 12.55 -4.64
CA LEU A 166 -2.86 11.64 -5.64
C LEU A 166 -4.38 11.46 -5.49
N GLU A 167 -4.91 11.40 -4.26
CA GLU A 167 -6.34 11.32 -4.02
C GLU A 167 -7.08 12.57 -4.52
N ALA A 168 -6.56 13.76 -4.20
CA ALA A 168 -7.11 15.02 -4.65
C ALA A 168 -7.10 15.14 -6.18
N TRP A 169 -5.99 14.72 -6.81
CA TRP A 169 -5.88 14.70 -8.27
C TRP A 169 -6.89 13.73 -8.89
N ALA A 170 -7.00 12.50 -8.36
CA ALA A 170 -7.90 11.47 -8.89
C ALA A 170 -9.38 11.84 -8.76
N SER A 171 -9.75 12.50 -7.67
CA SER A 171 -11.15 12.88 -7.37
C SER A 171 -11.73 13.88 -8.37
N ILE A 172 -10.88 14.61 -9.11
CA ILE A 172 -11.30 15.55 -10.16
C ILE A 172 -11.08 14.99 -11.57
N GLN A 173 -10.60 13.74 -11.70
CA GLN A 173 -10.44 13.07 -12.99
C GLN A 173 -11.71 12.35 -13.44
N ASN A 174 -11.74 11.98 -14.71
CA ASN A 174 -12.64 10.99 -15.28
C ASN A 174 -11.83 9.88 -15.95
N ALA A 175 -12.51 8.83 -16.44
CA ALA A 175 -11.88 7.67 -17.04
C ALA A 175 -10.88 8.01 -18.18
N ASN A 176 -11.22 8.98 -19.03
CA ASN A 176 -10.36 9.36 -20.16
C ASN A 176 -9.17 10.19 -19.69
N SER A 177 -9.41 11.19 -18.84
CA SER A 177 -8.36 12.10 -18.36
C SER A 177 -7.30 11.40 -17.51
N LEU A 178 -7.67 10.28 -16.87
CA LEU A 178 -6.79 9.42 -16.09
C LEU A 178 -5.88 8.57 -16.99
N VAL A 179 -6.39 8.06 -18.12
CA VAL A 179 -5.63 7.26 -19.09
C VAL A 179 -4.74 8.15 -19.96
N GLU A 180 -5.20 9.34 -20.31
CA GLU A 180 -4.50 10.30 -21.18
C GLU A 180 -3.46 11.16 -20.43
N PHE A 181 -3.00 10.71 -19.26
CA PHE A 181 -2.00 11.43 -18.45
C PHE A 181 -0.70 11.74 -19.22
N SER A 182 -0.36 10.93 -20.23
CA SER A 182 0.84 11.12 -21.06
C SER A 182 0.81 12.42 -21.86
N SER A 183 -0.39 12.87 -22.26
CA SER A 183 -0.60 14.04 -23.11
C SER A 183 -0.80 15.33 -22.31
N ARG A 184 -0.89 15.23 -20.99
CA ARG A 184 -1.22 16.32 -20.08
C ARG A 184 -0.01 16.75 -19.26
N GLU A 185 -0.01 17.98 -18.78
CA GLU A 185 1.04 18.52 -17.91
C GLU A 185 0.50 18.74 -16.51
N GLY A 186 1.29 18.38 -15.51
CA GLY A 186 0.95 18.49 -14.11
C GLY A 186 1.87 17.64 -13.26
N GLU A 187 1.87 17.87 -11.95
CA GLU A 187 2.77 17.17 -11.03
C GLU A 187 2.50 15.66 -10.98
N VAL A 188 1.23 15.26 -10.92
CA VAL A 188 0.83 13.84 -10.87
C VAL A 188 1.00 13.18 -12.23
N GLU A 189 0.69 13.88 -13.31
CA GLU A 189 0.95 13.44 -14.68
C GLU A 189 2.44 13.18 -14.90
N ASN A 190 3.32 14.05 -14.39
CA ASN A 190 4.77 13.85 -14.45
C ASN A 190 5.23 12.64 -13.65
N ILE A 191 4.63 12.39 -12.48
CA ILE A 191 4.88 11.16 -11.70
C ILE A 191 4.48 9.92 -12.51
N LEU A 192 3.29 9.91 -13.10
CA LEU A 192 2.82 8.78 -13.91
C LEU A 192 3.68 8.57 -15.17
N LYS A 193 4.16 9.64 -15.80
CA LYS A 193 5.11 9.57 -16.93
C LYS A 193 6.46 8.99 -16.52
N ASP A 194 6.99 9.39 -15.36
CA ASP A 194 8.23 8.82 -14.82
C ASP A 194 8.09 7.31 -14.56
N ILE A 195 7.00 6.90 -13.89
CA ILE A 195 6.68 5.50 -13.64
C ILE A 195 6.57 4.73 -14.96
N SER A 196 5.83 5.27 -15.94
CA SER A 196 5.66 4.65 -17.26
C SER A 196 7.00 4.41 -17.97
N LYS A 197 7.92 5.40 -17.93
CA LYS A 197 9.27 5.28 -18.49
C LYS A 197 10.10 4.22 -17.78
N ARG A 198 10.04 4.18 -16.44
CA ARG A 198 10.76 3.18 -15.64
C ARG A 198 10.21 1.77 -15.84
N ALA A 199 8.90 1.62 -15.96
CA ALA A 199 8.24 0.33 -16.19
C ALA A 199 8.50 -0.21 -17.60
N ALA A 200 8.70 0.66 -18.60
CA ALA A 200 9.12 0.27 -19.95
C ALA A 200 10.55 -0.32 -19.98
N THR A 201 11.40 0.07 -19.03
CA THR A 201 12.80 -0.36 -18.98
C THR A 201 12.94 -1.56 -18.05
N LYS A 202 13.61 -2.63 -18.52
CA LYS A 202 13.78 -3.86 -17.73
C LYS A 202 14.67 -3.59 -16.51
N GLY A 203 14.16 -3.92 -15.32
CA GLY A 203 14.92 -3.88 -14.06
C GLY A 203 14.93 -2.55 -13.32
N SER A 204 14.38 -1.47 -13.90
CA SER A 204 14.27 -0.14 -13.26
C SER A 204 12.95 0.10 -12.53
N PHE A 205 12.01 -0.84 -12.60
CA PHE A 205 10.72 -0.74 -11.93
C PHE A 205 10.46 -1.96 -11.06
N SER A 206 10.20 -1.72 -9.77
CA SER A 206 9.85 -2.75 -8.80
C SER A 206 8.36 -2.75 -8.54
N TYR A 207 7.64 -3.53 -9.35
CA TYR A 207 6.22 -3.78 -9.11
C TYR A 207 5.96 -4.35 -7.71
N SER A 208 4.85 -3.93 -7.10
CA SER A 208 4.38 -4.46 -5.82
C SER A 208 2.86 -4.51 -5.78
N ARG A 209 2.32 -5.31 -4.85
CA ARG A 209 0.88 -5.34 -4.58
C ARG A 209 0.33 -3.97 -4.18
N PHE A 210 1.07 -3.19 -3.39
CA PHE A 210 0.65 -1.85 -3.01
C PHE A 210 0.55 -0.93 -4.22
N PHE A 211 1.42 -1.08 -5.22
CA PHE A 211 1.29 -0.35 -6.47
C PHE A 211 -0.03 -0.68 -7.20
N ALA A 212 -0.41 -1.97 -7.28
CA ALA A 212 -1.70 -2.38 -7.85
C ALA A 212 -2.89 -1.74 -7.13
N ILE A 213 -2.86 -1.77 -5.79
CA ILE A 213 -3.91 -1.19 -4.95
C ILE A 213 -3.97 0.34 -5.12
N GLY A 214 -2.82 1.01 -5.25
CA GLY A 214 -2.75 2.43 -5.55
C GLY A 214 -3.39 2.78 -6.90
N LEU A 215 -3.14 1.99 -7.95
CA LEU A 215 -3.81 2.17 -9.24
C LEU A 215 -5.32 1.99 -9.13
N PHE A 216 -5.77 0.95 -8.41
CA PHE A 216 -7.18 0.73 -8.18
C PHE A 216 -7.81 1.88 -7.38
N ARG A 217 -7.10 2.43 -6.39
CA ARG A 217 -7.57 3.57 -5.60
C ARG A 217 -7.73 4.83 -6.46
N LEU A 218 -6.84 5.08 -7.41
CA LEU A 218 -7.02 6.17 -8.39
C LEU A 218 -8.29 5.99 -9.22
N LEU A 219 -8.53 4.77 -9.71
CA LEU A 219 -9.73 4.46 -10.51
C LEU A 219 -11.01 4.57 -9.68
N GLU A 220 -10.98 4.13 -8.43
CA GLU A 220 -12.10 4.26 -7.49
C GLU A 220 -12.49 5.73 -7.29
N LEU A 221 -11.50 6.59 -7.03
CA LEU A 221 -11.73 8.02 -6.81
C LEU A 221 -12.21 8.76 -8.06
N ALA A 222 -11.79 8.32 -9.25
CA ALA A 222 -12.26 8.85 -10.52
C ALA A 222 -13.60 8.24 -10.99
N ASN A 223 -14.23 7.37 -10.18
CA ASN A 223 -15.43 6.59 -10.55
C ASN A 223 -15.27 5.84 -11.89
N ALA A 224 -14.08 5.28 -12.13
CA ALA A 224 -13.67 4.67 -13.39
C ALA A 224 -13.22 3.21 -13.22
N THR A 225 -13.95 2.44 -12.42
CA THR A 225 -13.59 1.05 -12.04
C THR A 225 -13.86 0.00 -13.12
N GLU A 226 -14.25 0.43 -14.32
CA GLU A 226 -14.49 -0.45 -15.47
C GLU A 226 -13.22 -1.21 -15.88
N PRO A 227 -13.28 -2.53 -16.14
CA PRO A 227 -12.10 -3.33 -16.48
C PRO A 227 -11.34 -2.83 -17.72
N THR A 228 -12.05 -2.23 -18.66
CA THR A 228 -11.48 -1.66 -19.90
C THR A 228 -10.62 -0.43 -19.63
N ILE A 229 -10.95 0.36 -18.60
CA ILE A 229 -10.16 1.53 -18.22
C ILE A 229 -8.90 1.11 -17.48
N LEU A 230 -9.02 0.10 -16.60
CA LEU A 230 -7.85 -0.50 -15.94
C LEU A 230 -6.86 -1.06 -16.98
N GLU A 231 -7.35 -1.74 -18.01
CA GLU A 231 -6.52 -2.24 -19.11
C GLU A 231 -5.77 -1.11 -19.83
N LYS A 232 -6.49 -0.05 -20.22
CA LYS A 232 -5.87 1.12 -20.88
C LYS A 232 -4.85 1.82 -19.98
N LEU A 233 -5.14 1.97 -18.69
CA LEU A 233 -4.22 2.57 -17.73
C LEU A 233 -2.95 1.71 -17.54
N CYS A 234 -3.10 0.39 -17.42
CA CYS A 234 -1.96 -0.53 -17.33
C CYS A 234 -1.08 -0.45 -18.60
N ALA A 235 -1.71 -0.38 -19.77
CA ALA A 235 -1.00 -0.22 -21.04
C ALA A 235 -0.23 1.12 -21.09
N ALA A 236 -0.86 2.23 -20.72
CA ALA A 236 -0.22 3.54 -20.68
C ALA A 236 0.96 3.62 -19.68
N LEU A 237 0.88 2.86 -18.58
CA LEU A 237 1.95 2.75 -17.57
C LEU A 237 3.00 1.70 -17.89
N ASN A 238 2.87 0.92 -18.97
CA ASN A 238 3.75 -0.22 -19.28
C ASN A 238 3.79 -1.29 -18.16
N VAL A 239 2.67 -1.50 -17.46
CA VAL A 239 2.55 -2.47 -16.36
C VAL A 239 1.74 -3.69 -16.81
N ASN A 240 2.14 -4.87 -16.35
CA ASN A 240 1.45 -6.12 -16.67
C ASN A 240 0.06 -6.17 -15.99
N LYS A 241 -1.01 -6.10 -16.79
CA LYS A 241 -2.41 -6.19 -16.33
C LYS A 241 -2.69 -7.46 -15.53
N GLN A 242 -2.19 -8.62 -15.96
CA GLN A 242 -2.45 -9.91 -15.27
C GLN A 242 -1.86 -9.93 -13.85
N SER A 243 -0.73 -9.27 -13.62
CA SER A 243 -0.18 -9.11 -12.27
C SER A 243 -1.06 -8.22 -11.42
N VAL A 244 -1.56 -7.11 -11.98
CA VAL A 244 -2.50 -6.19 -11.32
C VAL A 244 -3.78 -6.92 -10.93
N ASP A 245 -4.44 -7.62 -11.86
CA ASP A 245 -5.67 -8.38 -11.59
C ASP A 245 -5.46 -9.39 -10.46
N ARG A 246 -4.38 -10.18 -10.51
CA ARG A 246 -4.06 -11.17 -9.46
C ARG A 246 -3.88 -10.53 -8.09
N ASP A 247 -3.15 -9.42 -8.00
CA ASP A 247 -2.89 -8.76 -6.73
C ASP A 247 -4.12 -8.02 -6.17
N LEU A 248 -5.02 -7.54 -7.04
CA LEU A 248 -6.32 -6.98 -6.65
C LEU A 248 -7.25 -8.07 -6.10
N ASP A 249 -7.26 -9.26 -6.71
CA ASP A 249 -8.01 -10.41 -6.17
C ASP A 249 -7.50 -10.83 -4.79
N VAL A 250 -6.18 -10.87 -4.61
CA VAL A 250 -5.57 -11.16 -3.30
C VAL A 250 -5.95 -10.09 -2.27
N TYR A 251 -5.92 -8.81 -2.64
CA TYR A 251 -6.32 -7.72 -1.76
C TYR A 251 -7.79 -7.81 -1.35
N ARG A 252 -8.70 -8.09 -2.29
CA ARG A 252 -10.13 -8.29 -2.00
C ARG A 252 -10.34 -9.42 -1.00
N ASN A 253 -9.64 -10.54 -1.20
CA ASN A 253 -9.72 -11.70 -0.31
C ASN A 253 -9.14 -11.40 1.09
N LEU A 254 -8.07 -10.59 1.18
CA LEU A 254 -7.51 -10.14 2.46
C LEU A 254 -8.50 -9.27 3.22
N LEU A 255 -9.08 -8.25 2.56
CA LEU A 255 -10.06 -7.36 3.19
C LEU A 255 -11.27 -8.13 3.72
N SER A 256 -11.82 -9.06 2.93
CA SER A 256 -12.98 -9.88 3.35
C SER A 256 -12.69 -10.68 4.62
N LYS A 257 -11.49 -11.27 4.72
CA LYS A 257 -11.07 -12.01 5.93
C LYS A 257 -10.88 -11.09 7.14
N LEU A 258 -10.35 -9.87 6.94
CA LEU A 258 -10.19 -8.90 8.03
C LEU A 258 -11.54 -8.44 8.58
N VAL A 259 -12.52 -8.18 7.71
CA VAL A 259 -13.88 -7.82 8.13
C VAL A 259 -14.50 -8.94 8.96
N GLN A 260 -14.44 -10.19 8.49
CA GLN A 260 -14.95 -11.35 9.22
C GLN A 260 -14.26 -11.52 10.59
N ALA A 261 -12.93 -11.36 10.66
CA ALA A 261 -12.20 -11.46 11.92
C ALA A 261 -12.58 -10.36 12.92
N LYS A 262 -12.81 -9.13 12.44
CA LYS A 262 -13.26 -8.01 13.28
C LYS A 262 -14.67 -8.25 13.82
N GLU A 263 -15.58 -8.77 13.00
CA GLU A 263 -16.95 -9.10 13.42
C GLU A 263 -16.97 -10.17 14.50
N LEU A 264 -16.22 -11.27 14.31
CA LEU A 264 -16.10 -12.34 15.30
C LEU A 264 -15.50 -11.84 16.62
N MET A 265 -14.50 -10.96 16.56
CA MET A 265 -13.93 -10.36 17.77
C MET A 265 -14.94 -9.45 18.48
N LYS A 266 -15.69 -8.63 17.72
CA LYS A 266 -16.74 -7.78 18.29
C LYS A 266 -17.79 -8.62 19.01
N GLU A 267 -18.23 -9.72 18.41
CA GLU A 267 -19.14 -10.67 19.05
C GLU A 267 -18.55 -11.35 20.29
N TYR A 268 -17.26 -11.72 20.25
CA TYR A 268 -16.60 -12.31 21.41
C TYR A 268 -16.56 -11.32 22.58
N VAL A 269 -16.18 -10.06 22.31
CA VAL A 269 -16.12 -9.00 23.32
C VAL A 269 -17.50 -8.71 23.89
N THR A 270 -18.55 -8.65 23.08
CA THR A 270 -19.93 -8.43 23.59
C THR A 270 -20.41 -9.59 24.44
N ARG A 271 -20.13 -10.84 24.05
CA ARG A 271 -20.45 -12.03 24.85
C ARG A 271 -19.72 -12.03 26.19
N GLU A 272 -18.43 -11.70 26.21
CA GLU A 272 -17.65 -11.66 27.45
C GLU A 272 -18.07 -10.51 28.38
N LYS A 273 -18.47 -9.34 27.82
CA LYS A 273 -19.08 -8.26 28.61
C LYS A 273 -20.39 -8.70 29.24
N LYS A 274 -21.28 -9.32 28.46
CA LYS A 274 -22.56 -9.85 28.96
C LYS A 274 -22.36 -10.89 30.07
N LYS A 275 -21.45 -11.85 29.87
CA LYS A 275 -21.10 -12.84 30.93
C LYS A 275 -20.52 -12.17 32.17
N ARG A 276 -19.76 -11.08 32.02
CA ARG A 276 -19.21 -10.34 33.16
C ARG A 276 -20.31 -9.60 33.92
N GLU A 277 -21.21 -8.93 33.22
CA GLU A 277 -22.39 -8.27 33.79
C GLU A 277 -23.31 -9.27 34.52
N GLU A 278 -23.53 -10.47 33.95
CA GLU A 278 -24.26 -11.56 34.60
C GLU A 278 -23.56 -12.05 35.88
N ARG A 279 -22.22 -12.18 35.89
CA ARG A 279 -21.46 -12.56 37.09
C ARG A 279 -21.45 -11.45 38.14
N GLU A 280 -21.41 -10.18 37.73
CA GLU A 280 -21.40 -9.04 38.62
C GLU A 280 -22.78 -8.77 39.23
N SER A 281 -23.88 -9.10 38.54
CA SER A 281 -25.25 -9.07 39.08
C SER A 281 -25.60 -10.27 39.96
N GLN A 282 -24.91 -11.40 39.81
CA GLN A 282 -25.07 -12.56 40.70
C GLN A 282 -24.31 -12.44 42.04
N LYS A 283 -23.17 -11.72 42.05
CA LYS A 283 -22.39 -11.44 43.28
C LYS A 283 -23.17 -10.71 44.41
N PRO A 284 -23.98 -9.66 44.16
CA PRO A 284 -24.77 -9.03 45.23
C PRO A 284 -25.87 -9.96 45.75
N ASN A 285 -26.45 -10.81 44.91
CA ASN A 285 -27.47 -11.77 45.34
C ASN A 285 -26.89 -12.93 46.17
N GLU A 286 -25.69 -13.42 45.87
CA GLU A 286 -25.02 -14.43 46.71
C GLU A 286 -24.49 -13.86 48.03
N ALA A 287 -23.98 -12.62 48.04
CA ALA A 287 -23.54 -11.96 49.26
C ALA A 287 -24.70 -11.71 50.23
N VAL A 288 -25.87 -11.30 49.72
CA VAL A 288 -27.10 -11.15 50.53
C VAL A 288 -27.59 -12.51 51.04
N LYS A 289 -27.53 -13.57 50.23
CA LYS A 289 -27.93 -14.94 50.63
C LYS A 289 -27.00 -15.55 51.69
N LYS A 290 -25.71 -15.22 51.66
CA LYS A 290 -24.71 -15.67 52.65
C LYS A 290 -24.77 -14.86 53.96
N CYS A 291 -25.13 -13.57 53.90
CA CYS A 291 -25.39 -12.76 55.10
C CYS A 291 -26.72 -13.10 55.80
N LEU A 292 -27.72 -13.61 55.08
CA LEU A 292 -29.03 -13.96 55.64
C LEU A 292 -29.10 -15.34 56.31
N GLY A 293 -27.98 -16.06 56.46
CA GLY A 293 -27.82 -17.15 57.43
C GLY A 293 -29.04 -18.08 57.62
N ILE A 294 -29.57 -18.67 56.56
CA ILE A 294 -30.63 -19.68 56.69
C ILE A 294 -29.97 -21.01 57.06
N TYR A 295 -29.80 -21.25 58.36
CA TYR A 295 -29.58 -22.59 58.88
C TYR A 295 -30.88 -23.39 58.76
N PRO A 296 -30.84 -24.65 58.26
CA PRO A 296 -32.02 -25.49 58.27
C PRO A 296 -32.35 -25.83 59.73
N ILE A 297 -33.53 -25.42 60.18
CA ILE A 297 -34.07 -25.80 61.49
C ILE A 297 -34.36 -27.29 61.43
N ALA A 298 -33.58 -28.09 62.17
CA ALA A 298 -33.82 -29.51 62.37
C ALA A 298 -35.11 -29.69 63.19
N GLY A 299 -36.12 -30.30 62.57
CA GLY A 299 -37.35 -30.74 63.24
C GLY A 299 -37.14 -32.10 63.90
N TRP A 300 -37.54 -32.19 65.17
CA TRP A 300 -37.52 -33.36 66.06
C TRP A 300 -38.60 -34.38 65.67
#